data_AF-A0A0D8X663-F1
#
_entry.id   AF-A0A0D8X663-F1
#
_cell.length_a   1.000
_cell.length_b   1.000
_cell.length_c   1.000
_cell.angle_alpha   90.00
_cell.angle_beta   90.00
_cell.angle_gamma   90.00
#
_symmetry.space_group_name_H-M   'P 1'
#
loop_
_entity.id
_entity.type
_entity.pdbx_description
1 polymer ?
#
loop_
_entity_poly.entity_id
_entity_poly.type
_entity_poly.pdbx_seq_one_letter_code
_entity_poly.pdbx_strand_id
1 'polypeptide(L)' 'VFPSPLTFDPCRFIDGDGKMKKIEELVPFSIGKRQCLGEGLARMELFLFISNLLNHFEV' A
#
# COMPACT_ATOMS: atom_id res chain seq x y z
N VAL A 1 2.96 -1.37 -15.77
CA VAL A 1 1.49 -1.08 -15.72
C VAL A 1 0.77 -2.35 -15.33
N PHE A 2 -0.16 -2.30 -14.38
CA PHE A 2 -0.86 -3.50 -13.88
C PHE A 2 -1.81 -4.11 -14.94
N PRO A 3 -1.86 -5.44 -15.10
CA PRO A 3 -2.93 -6.11 -15.86
C PRO A 3 -4.31 -5.82 -15.25
N SER A 4 -5.39 -5.67 -16.02
CA SER A 4 -6.73 -5.32 -15.47
C SER A 4 -6.70 -4.17 -14.44
N PRO A 5 -6.19 -2.98 -14.82
CA PRO A 5 -5.82 -1.92 -13.87
C PRO A 5 -6.99 -1.28 -13.12
N LEU A 6 -8.23 -1.49 -13.60
CA LEU A 6 -9.45 -0.99 -12.96
C LEU A 6 -10.03 -1.99 -11.93
N THR A 7 -9.45 -3.18 -11.82
CA THR A 7 -9.87 -4.19 -10.83
C THR A 7 -9.04 -4.04 -9.56
N PHE A 8 -9.73 -3.84 -8.43
CA PHE A 8 -9.10 -3.92 -7.11
C PHE A 8 -8.74 -5.37 -6.79
N ASP A 9 -7.43 -5.65 -6.76
CA ASP A 9 -6.90 -6.99 -6.52
C ASP A 9 -5.66 -6.88 -5.61
N PRO A 10 -5.81 -7.17 -4.30
CA PRO A 10 -4.71 -7.15 -3.34
C PRO A 10 -3.60 -8.18 -3.62
N CYS A 11 -3.91 -9.28 -4.33
CA CYS A 11 -2.95 -10.36 -4.58
C CYS A 11 -1.77 -9.90 -5.45
N ARG A 12 -1.90 -8.78 -6.17
CA ARG A 12 -0.81 -8.15 -6.92
C ARG A 12 0.40 -7.77 -6.07
N PHE A 13 0.19 -7.59 -4.76
CA PHE A 13 1.20 -7.18 -3.80
C PHE A 13 1.79 -8.35 -2.99
N ILE A 14 1.41 -9.59 -3.32
CA ILE A 14 1.82 -10.80 -2.61
C ILE A 14 2.57 -11.71 -3.60
N ASP A 15 3.71 -12.26 -3.19
CA ASP A 15 4.47 -13.22 -3.99
C ASP A 15 3.99 -14.67 -3.82
N GLY A 16 4.61 -15.61 -4.54
CA GLY A 16 4.23 -17.03 -4.50
C GLY A 16 4.43 -17.70 -3.14
N ASP A 17 5.23 -17.11 -2.25
CA ASP A 17 5.47 -17.60 -0.89
C ASP A 17 4.56 -16.89 0.15
N GLY A 18 3.62 -16.05 -0.30
CA GLY A 18 2.72 -15.31 0.58
C GLY A 18 3.35 -14.06 1.22
N LYS A 19 4.52 -13.62 0.76
CA LYS A 19 5.19 -12.43 1.32
C LYS A 19 4.82 -11.18 0.53
N MET A 20 4.90 -10.04 1.22
CA MET A 20 4.70 -8.74 0.58
C MET A 20 5.79 -8.47 -0.45
N LYS A 21 5.38 -8.17 -1.68
CA LYS A 21 6.25 -7.80 -2.77
C LYS A 21 6.25 -6.28 -2.96
N LYS A 22 7.45 -5.68 -3.00
CA LYS A 22 7.60 -4.27 -3.40
C LYS A 22 7.37 -4.13 -4.91
N ILE A 23 6.53 -3.18 -5.30
CA ILE A 23 6.23 -2.88 -6.71
C ILE A 23 6.76 -1.49 -7.04
N GLU A 24 7.67 -1.40 -8.00
CA GLU A 24 8.31 -0.12 -8.38
C GLU A 24 7.38 0.80 -9.16
N GLU A 25 6.41 0.23 -9.88
CA GLU A 25 5.41 0.97 -10.63
C GLU A 25 4.36 1.64 -9.73
N LEU A 26 4.31 1.30 -8.44
CA LEU A 26 3.41 1.91 -7.47
C LEU A 26 4.04 3.18 -6.89
N VAL A 27 3.63 4.35 -7.41
CA VAL A 27 4.17 5.67 -7.02
C VAL A 27 3.11 6.64 -6.45
N PRO A 28 2.33 6.27 -5.42
CA PRO A 28 1.26 7.10 -4.85
C PRO A 28 1.79 8.38 -4.19
N PHE A 29 3.07 8.39 -3.82
CA PHE A 29 3.74 9.52 -3.17
C PHE A 29 4.69 10.27 -4.12
N SER A 30 4.47 10.16 -5.44
CA SER A 30 5.37 10.66 -6.48
C SER A 30 6.75 9.96 -6.46
N ILE A 31 7.69 10.46 -7.26
CA ILE A 31 9.06 9.94 -7.37
C ILE A 31 10.05 11.08 -7.60
N GLY A 32 11.30 10.93 -7.13
CA GLY A 32 12.40 11.85 -7.38
C GLY A 32 12.47 13.03 -6.40
N LYS A 33 13.02 14.17 -6.84
CA LYS A 33 13.36 15.33 -5.97
C LYS A 33 12.18 15.94 -5.20
N ARG A 34 10.96 15.67 -5.64
CA ARG A 34 9.71 16.18 -5.05
C ARG A 34 8.80 15.04 -4.56
N GLN A 35 9.37 13.87 -4.30
CA GLN A 35 8.66 12.79 -3.61
C GLN A 35 8.10 13.30 -2.28
N CYS A 36 6.93 12.80 -1.88
CA CYS A 36 6.24 13.28 -0.69
C CYS A 36 7.12 13.15 0.55
N LEU A 37 7.42 14.30 1.17
CA LEU A 37 8.21 14.35 2.40
C LEU A 37 7.54 13.55 3.54
N GLY A 38 6.21 13.49 3.53
CA GLY A 38 5.40 12.80 4.54
C GLY A 38 5.14 11.32 4.26
N GLU A 39 5.74 10.71 3.23
CA GLU A 39 5.44 9.31 2.87
C GLU A 39 5.62 8.33 4.05
N GLY A 40 6.71 8.48 4.81
CA GLY A 40 6.96 7.61 5.97
C GLY A 40 5.86 7.73 7.03
N LEU A 41 5.47 8.96 7.36
CA LEU A 41 4.41 9.23 8.33
C LEU A 41 3.06 8.69 7.84
N ALA A 42 2.68 8.99 6.60
CA ALA A 42 1.42 8.54 6.01
C ALA A 42 1.31 7.00 5.98
N ARG A 43 2.41 6.29 5.68
CA ARG A 43 2.43 4.82 5.71
C ARG A 43 2.22 4.27 7.13
N MET A 44 2.85 4.87 8.13
CA MET A 44 2.66 4.48 9.53
C MET A 44 1.23 4.73 9.98
N GLU A 45 0.67 5.91 9.67
CA GLU A 45 -0.71 6.26 9.98
C GLU A 45 -1.70 5.29 9.34
N LEU A 46 -1.60 5.04 8.02
CA LEU A 46 -2.46 4.07 7.32
C LEU A 46 -2.45 2.69 7.99
N PHE A 47 -1.26 2.17 8.31
CA PHE A 47 -1.16 0.87 8.96
C PHE A 47 -1.80 0.89 10.36
N LEU A 48 -1.44 1.85 11.21
CA LEU A 48 -1.92 1.91 12.59
C LEU A 48 -3.42 2.17 12.65
N PHE A 49 -3.95 3.13 11.89
CA PHE A 49 -5.38 3.43 11.91
C PHE A 49 -6.22 2.25 11.42
N ILE A 50 -5.89 1.67 10.28
CA ILE A 50 -6.69 0.58 9.71
C ILE A 50 -6.61 -0.68 10.58
N SER A 51 -5.41 -1.07 11.02
CA SER A 51 -5.24 -2.27 11.85
C SER A 51 -5.94 -2.14 13.20
N ASN A 52 -5.82 -0.99 13.87
CA ASN A 52 -6.53 -0.78 15.13
C ASN A 52 -8.04 -0.70 14.93
N LEU A 53 -8.52 -0.02 13.88
CA LEU A 53 -9.96 0.05 13.59
C LEU A 53 -10.56 -1.34 13.41
N LEU A 54 -9.95 -2.18 12.58
CA LEU A 54 -10.43 -3.55 12.31
C LEU A 54 -10.22 -4.49 13.51
N ASN A 55 -9.23 -4.23 14.37
CA ASN A 55 -8.99 -5.03 15.57
C ASN A 55 -10.03 -4.74 16.67
N HIS A 56 -10.55 -3.52 16.75
CA HIS A 56 -11.47 -3.10 17.81
C HIS A 56 -12.94 -3.15 17.41
N PHE A 57 -13.26 -3.08 16.13
CA PHE A 57 -14.63 -2.99 15.64
C PHE A 57 -14.88 -4.01 14.53
N GLU A 58 -16.05 -4.63 14.56
CA GLU A 58 -16.59 -5.37 13.42
C GLU A 58 -17.23 -4.35 12.47
N VAL A 59 -16.78 -4.35 11.21
CA VAL A 59 -17.14 -3.38 10.16
C VAL A 59 -17.80 -4.11 9.00
#